data_AF-S4PRQ3-F1
#
_entry.id   AF-S4PRQ3-F1
#
_cell.length_a   1.000
_cell.length_b   1.000
_cell.length_c   1.000
_cell.angle_alpha   90.00
_cell.angle_beta   90.00
_cell.angle_gamma   90.00
#
_symmetry.space_group_name_H-M   'P 1'
#
loop_
_entity.id
_entity.type
_entity.pdbx_description
1 polymer ?
#
loop_
_entity_poly.entity_id
_entity_poly.type
_entity_poly.pdbx_seq_one_letter_code
_entity_poly.pdbx_strand_id
1 'polypeptide(L)'
;MLILWVSGLASAFVDNIPLTTMMVRVVAALADPSGLALPLPPLAWALSFGACLGGNGTLIGASANVVCAGVAEQHGYRFTFIQFLKIGFPIMLGNLLVASVYLLLCHSVFSWH
;
A
#
# COMPACT_ATOMS: atom_id res chain seq x y z
N MET A 1 -10.08 6.32 -4.32
CA MET A 1 -8.70 6.48 -4.83
C MET A 1 -7.76 7.16 -3.85
N LEU A 2 -8.17 8.20 -3.12
CA LEU A 2 -7.30 8.92 -2.19
C LEU A 2 -6.69 8.01 -1.11
N ILE A 3 -7.48 7.09 -0.52
CA ILE A 3 -6.97 6.10 0.44
C ILE A 3 -5.89 5.21 -0.16
N LEU A 4 -6.05 4.74 -1.40
CA LEU A 4 -5.07 3.87 -2.05
C LEU A 4 -3.72 4.57 -2.23
N TRP A 5 -3.73 5.82 -2.70
CA TRP A 5 -2.50 6.57 -2.92
C TRP A 5 -1.84 7.01 -1.62
N VAL A 6 -2.62 7.50 -0.65
CA VAL A 6 -2.10 7.92 0.65
C VAL A 6 -1.54 6.72 1.41
N SER A 7 -2.28 5.60 1.47
CA SER A 7 -1.77 4.38 2.10
C SER A 7 -0.58 3.81 1.32
N GLY A 8 -0.61 3.79 -0.01
CA GLY A 8 0.52 3.33 -0.83
C GLY A 8 1.81 4.10 -0.59
N LEU A 9 1.75 5.43 -0.64
CA LEU A 9 2.91 6.28 -0.40
C LEU A 9 3.36 6.24 1.07
N ALA A 10 2.44 6.17 2.02
CA ALA A 10 2.79 6.04 3.43
C ALA A 10 3.43 4.69 3.74
N SER A 11 2.93 3.60 3.15
CA SER A 11 3.48 2.24 3.32
C SER A 11 4.87 2.10 2.70
N ALA A 12 5.20 2.94 1.73
CA ALA A 12 6.55 2.99 1.20
C ALA A 12 7.58 3.33 2.29
N PHE A 13 7.21 4.01 3.39
CA PHE A 13 8.13 4.36 4.48
C PHE A 13 7.82 3.65 5.79
N VAL A 14 6.58 3.20 5.98
CA VAL A 14 6.07 2.59 7.21
C VAL A 14 5.63 1.16 6.90
N ASP A 15 5.98 0.21 7.75
CA ASP A 15 5.57 -1.18 7.55
C ASP A 15 4.04 -1.31 7.40
N ASN A 16 3.62 -2.26 6.56
CA ASN A 16 2.22 -2.43 6.19
C ASN A 16 1.32 -2.74 7.41
N ILE A 17 1.85 -3.37 8.47
CA ILE A 17 1.08 -3.76 9.65
C ILE A 17 0.62 -2.54 10.47
N PRO A 18 1.52 -1.67 10.97
CA PRO A 18 1.11 -0.47 11.71
C PRO A 18 0.28 0.48 10.85
N LEU A 19 0.61 0.64 9.56
CA LEU A 19 -0.16 1.51 8.67
C LEU A 19 -1.60 1.02 8.51
N THR A 20 -1.79 -0.28 8.23
CA THR A 20 -3.12 -0.87 8.09
C THR A 20 -3.92 -0.70 9.37
N THR A 21 -3.32 -0.97 10.53
CA THR A 21 -3.98 -0.84 11.84
C THR A 21 -4.45 0.59 12.10
N MET A 22 -3.66 1.61 11.73
CA MET A 22 -4.04 3.01 11.84
C MET A 22 -5.18 3.37 10.87
N MET A 23 -5.04 2.98 9.61
CA MET A 23 -5.99 3.34 8.55
C MET A 23 -7.33 2.61 8.66
N VAL A 24 -7.39 1.43 9.28
CA VAL A 24 -8.66 0.74 9.57
C VAL A 24 -9.57 1.63 10.43
N ARG A 25 -9.01 2.35 11.43
CA ARG A 25 -9.79 3.29 12.24
C ARG A 25 -10.31 4.45 11.41
N VAL A 26 -9.52 4.96 10.47
CA VAL A 26 -9.91 6.03 9.55
C VAL A 26 -11.03 5.56 8.61
N VAL A 27 -10.89 4.35 8.03
CA VAL A 27 -11.92 3.75 7.17
C VAL A 27 -13.22 3.52 7.94
N ALA A 28 -13.14 3.02 9.18
CA ALA A 28 -14.32 2.83 10.03
C ALA A 28 -15.02 4.15 10.35
N ALA A 29 -14.28 5.21 10.65
CA ALA A 29 -14.84 6.54 10.87
C ALA A 29 -15.46 7.15 9.60
N LEU A 30 -14.89 6.89 8.42
CA LEU A 30 -15.46 7.34 7.14
C LEU A 30 -16.72 6.57 6.73
N ALA A 31 -16.82 5.31 7.15
CA ALA A 31 -18.00 4.47 6.93
C ALA A 31 -19.07 4.64 8.01
N ASP A 32 -18.81 5.45 9.04
CA ASP A 32 -19.78 5.71 10.09
C ASP A 32 -21.02 6.42 9.51
N PRO A 33 -22.24 5.89 9.72
CA PRO A 33 -23.48 6.48 9.22
C PRO A 33 -23.78 7.87 9.80
N SER A 34 -23.14 8.26 10.91
CA SER A 34 -23.23 9.63 11.46
C SER A 34 -22.31 10.65 10.74
N GLY A 35 -21.41 10.16 9.88
CA GLY A 35 -20.45 10.94 9.12
C GLY A 35 -20.73 10.93 7.61
N LEU A 36 -19.76 10.43 6.82
CA LEU A 36 -19.83 10.45 5.36
C LEU A 36 -20.62 9.28 4.76
N ALA A 37 -21.00 8.28 5.58
CA ALA A 37 -21.78 7.10 5.20
C ALA A 37 -21.26 6.40 3.92
N LEU A 38 -19.93 6.37 3.74
CA LEU A 38 -19.33 5.77 2.55
C LEU A 38 -19.37 4.24 2.64
N PRO A 39 -19.54 3.54 1.51
CA PRO A 39 -19.50 2.08 1.47
C PRO A 39 -18.13 1.58 1.95
N LEU A 40 -18.17 0.77 3.01
CA LEU A 40 -16.99 0.17 3.63
C LEU A 40 -16.19 -0.75 2.69
N PRO A 41 -16.81 -1.57 1.81
CA PRO A 41 -16.08 -2.46 0.90
C PRO A 41 -15.05 -1.77 -0.01
N PRO A 42 -15.38 -0.74 -0.82
CA PRO A 42 -14.39 -0.07 -1.67
C PRO A 42 -13.27 0.61 -0.88
N LEU A 43 -13.56 1.14 0.32
CA LEU A 43 -12.55 1.74 1.19
C LEU A 43 -11.57 0.69 1.73
N ALA A 44 -12.09 -0.46 2.17
CA ALA A 44 -11.28 -1.57 2.68
C ALA A 44 -10.38 -2.17 1.59
N TRP A 45 -10.91 -2.37 0.38
CA TRP A 45 -10.12 -2.85 -0.75
C TRP A 45 -9.05 -1.83 -1.18
N ALA A 46 -9.40 -0.53 -1.25
CA ALA A 46 -8.44 0.52 -1.54
C ALA A 46 -7.29 0.56 -0.53
N LEU A 47 -7.61 0.39 0.77
CA LEU A 47 -6.60 0.31 1.83
C LEU A 47 -5.73 -0.95 1.68
N SER A 48 -6.32 -2.11 1.47
CA SER A 48 -5.58 -3.37 1.34
C SER A 48 -4.59 -3.33 0.18
N PHE A 49 -5.03 -2.90 -1.01
CA PHE A 49 -4.14 -2.76 -2.16
C PHE A 49 -3.07 -1.69 -1.93
N GLY A 50 -3.44 -0.54 -1.38
CA GLY A 50 -2.49 0.54 -1.10
C GLY A 50 -1.41 0.13 -0.11
N ALA A 51 -1.79 -0.39 1.06
CA ALA A 51 -0.86 -0.84 2.08
C ALA A 51 0.04 -1.99 1.58
N CYS A 52 -0.53 -3.04 0.96
CA CYS A 52 0.24 -4.19 0.52
C CYS A 52 1.21 -3.86 -0.63
N LEU A 53 0.79 -3.06 -1.61
CA LEU A 53 1.62 -2.73 -2.77
C LEU A 53 2.61 -1.60 -2.48
N GLY A 54 2.25 -0.67 -1.58
CA GLY A 54 3.07 0.46 -1.17
C GLY A 54 4.38 0.06 -0.50
N GLY A 55 4.35 -0.94 0.39
CA GLY A 55 5.53 -1.42 1.13
C GLY A 55 6.69 -1.92 0.27
N ASN A 56 6.41 -2.24 -1.00
CA ASN A 56 7.43 -2.67 -1.96
C ASN A 56 8.25 -1.50 -2.54
N GLY A 57 7.82 -0.25 -2.31
CA GLY A 57 8.48 0.93 -2.88
C GLY A 57 9.84 1.24 -2.29
N THR A 58 10.11 0.81 -1.05
CA THR A 58 11.42 1.03 -0.41
C THR A 58 11.87 -0.17 0.40
N LEU A 59 13.15 -0.16 0.77
CA LEU A 59 13.74 -1.22 1.56
C LEU A 59 13.19 -1.28 2.99
N ILE A 60 12.78 -0.15 3.56
CA ILE A 60 12.27 -0.05 4.94
C ILE A 60 10.75 -0.17 5.02
N GLY A 61 10.05 -0.04 3.87
CA GLY A 61 8.59 -0.09 3.80
C GLY A 61 8.01 -1.47 4.13
N ALA A 62 8.82 -2.52 4.13
CA ALA A 62 8.41 -3.83 4.60
C ALA A 62 9.55 -4.53 5.33
N SER A 63 9.23 -5.14 6.47
CA SER A 63 10.16 -6.02 7.21
C SER A 63 10.77 -7.12 6.33
N ALA A 64 10.01 -7.67 5.38
CA ALA A 64 10.49 -8.67 4.42
C ALA A 64 11.64 -8.15 3.53
N ASN A 65 11.62 -6.88 3.13
CA ASN A 65 12.66 -6.29 2.30
C ASN A 65 13.98 -6.15 3.07
N VAL A 66 13.89 -5.79 4.35
CA VAL A 66 15.06 -5.72 5.26
C VAL A 66 15.64 -7.11 5.52
N VAL A 67 14.79 -8.11 5.75
CA VAL A 67 15.24 -9.51 5.93
C VAL A 67 15.91 -10.02 4.65
N CYS A 68 15.34 -9.74 3.48
CA CYS A 68 15.94 -10.09 2.20
C CYS A 68 17.32 -9.45 2.02
N ALA A 69 17.48 -8.17 2.38
CA ALA A 69 18.79 -7.50 2.38
C ALA A 69 19.80 -8.15 3.31
N GLY A 70 19.37 -8.52 4.54
CA GLY A 70 20.23 -9.22 5.48
C GLY A 70 20.70 -10.58 4.96
N VAL A 71 19.80 -11.36 4.35
CA VAL A 71 20.15 -12.66 3.74
C VAL A 71 21.06 -12.49 2.53
N ALA A 72 20.83 -11.49 1.69
CA ALA A 72 21.69 -11.21 0.54
C ALA A 72 23.10 -10.77 0.98
N GLU A 73 23.19 -9.98 2.05
CA GLU A 73 24.47 -9.58 2.63
C GLU A 73 25.27 -10.78 3.15
N GLN A 74 24.61 -11.78 3.76
CA GLN A 74 25.26 -13.03 4.17
C GLN A 74 25.87 -13.82 3.01
N HIS A 75 25.34 -13.66 1.79
CA HIS A 75 25.85 -14.29 0.58
C HIS A 75 26.81 -13.38 -0.22
N GLY A 76 27.22 -12.24 0.34
CA GLY A 76 28.15 -11.30 -0.28
C GLY A 76 27.52 -10.28 -1.24
N TYR A 77 26.19 -10.28 -1.39
CA TYR A 77 25.46 -9.31 -2.21
C TYR A 77 24.99 -8.14 -1.35
N ARG A 78 25.76 -7.05 -1.34
CA ARG A 78 25.36 -5.81 -0.67
C ARG A 78 24.65 -4.88 -1.63
N PHE A 79 23.45 -4.44 -1.25
CA PHE A 79 22.75 -3.35 -1.92
C PHE A 79 22.37 -2.26 -0.94
N THR A 80 22.47 -1.01 -1.39
CA THR A 80 22.16 0.18 -0.59
C THR A 80 20.67 0.53 -0.67
N PHE A 81 20.17 1.25 0.32
CA PHE A 81 18.80 1.77 0.33
C PHE A 81 18.42 2.49 -0.97
N ILE A 82 19.33 3.31 -1.52
CA ILE A 82 19.11 4.06 -2.76
C ILE A 82 19.02 3.14 -3.98
N GLN A 83 19.81 2.06 -4.03
CA GLN A 83 19.75 1.10 -5.13
C GLN A 83 18.39 0.39 -5.16
N PHE A 84 17.90 -0.03 -3.98
CA PHE A 84 16.56 -0.61 -3.89
C PHE A 84 15.49 0.41 -4.24
N LEU A 85 15.57 1.63 -3.70
CA LEU A 85 14.58 2.69 -3.95
C LEU A 85 14.50 3.07 -5.42
N LYS A 86 15.61 3.15 -6.15
CA LYS A 86 15.62 3.46 -7.59
C LYS A 86 14.84 2.44 -8.43
N ILE A 87 14.77 1.19 -7.99
CA ILE A 87 14.10 0.10 -8.71
C ILE A 87 12.69 -0.13 -8.16
N GLY A 88 12.57 -0.22 -6.83
CA GLY A 88 11.32 -0.50 -6.13
C GLY A 88 10.30 0.65 -6.25
N PHE A 89 10.74 1.91 -6.20
CA PHE A 89 9.82 3.05 -6.21
C PHE A 89 9.05 3.19 -7.55
N PRO A 90 9.69 3.08 -8.74
CA PRO A 90 8.95 3.02 -10.01
C PRO A 90 8.01 1.82 -10.11
N ILE A 91 8.43 0.64 -9.62
CA ILE A 91 7.59 -0.58 -9.64
C ILE A 91 6.36 -0.40 -8.75
N MET A 92 6.54 0.18 -7.56
CA MET A 92 5.44 0.50 -6.65
C MET A 92 4.44 1.45 -7.31
N LEU A 93 4.90 2.51 -7.98
CA LEU A 93 4.03 3.41 -8.75
C LEU A 93 3.26 2.67 -9.84
N GLY A 94 3.93 1.79 -10.59
CA GLY A 94 3.28 0.93 -11.58
C GLY A 94 2.18 0.06 -10.97
N ASN A 95 2.47 -0.62 -9.86
CA ASN A 95 1.50 -1.46 -9.16
C ASN A 95 0.32 -0.65 -8.60
N LEU A 96 0.56 0.55 -8.05
CA LEU A 96 -0.49 1.45 -7.58
C LEU A 96 -1.38 1.94 -8.73
N LEU A 97 -0.81 2.17 -9.92
CA LEU A 97 -1.58 2.52 -11.12
C LEU A 97 -2.44 1.34 -11.58
N VAL A 98 -1.89 0.13 -11.65
CA VAL A 98 -2.65 -1.09 -11.99
C VAL A 98 -3.78 -1.30 -10.98
N ALA A 99 -3.51 -1.16 -9.68
CA ALA A 99 -4.52 -1.28 -8.64
C ALA A 99 -5.60 -0.17 -8.72
N SER A 100 -5.20 1.05 -9.09
CA SER A 100 -6.15 2.15 -9.32
C SER A 100 -7.11 1.83 -10.47
N VAL A 101 -6.58 1.34 -11.60
CA VAL A 101 -7.39 0.92 -12.74
C VAL A 101 -8.30 -0.24 -12.36
N TYR A 102 -7.78 -1.25 -11.66
CA TYR A 102 -8.56 -2.40 -11.18
C TYR A 102 -9.73 -1.96 -10.29
N LEU A 103 -9.49 -1.08 -9.31
CA LEU A 103 -10.55 -0.61 -8.42
C LEU A 103 -11.57 0.30 -9.14
N LEU A 104 -11.14 1.09 -10.13
CA LEU A 104 -12.06 1.86 -10.97
C LEU A 104 -12.95 0.94 -11.82
N LEU A 105 -12.39 -0.13 -12.38
CA LEU A 105 -13.14 -1.15 -13.12
C LEU A 105 -14.11 -1.89 -12.20
N CYS A 106 -13.67 -2.34 -11.02
CA CYS A 106 -14.57 -2.97 -10.05
C CYS A 106 -15.70 -2.03 -9.61
N HIS A 107 -15.40 -0.76 -9.35
CA HIS A 107 -16.42 0.21 -8.96
C HIS A 107 -17.46 0.45 -10.08
N SER A 108 -17.02 0.57 -11.33
CA SER A 108 -17.91 0.79 -12.48
C SER A 108 -18.71 -0.44 -12.91
N VAL A 109 -18.16 -1.65 -12.75
CA VAL A 109 -18.84 -2.90 -13.15
C VAL A 109 -19.71 -3.47 -12.04
N PHE A 110 -19.24 -3.46 -10.79
CA PHE A 110 -19.96 -4.08 -9.67
C PHE A 110 -20.86 -3.12 -8.89
N SER A 111 -20.92 -1.83 -9.26
CA SER A 111 -21.82 -0.85 -8.66
C SER A 111 -21.83 -0.93 -7.12
N TRP A 112 -20.64 -0.95 -6.51
CA TRP A 112 -20.49 -0.93 -5.05
C TRP A 112 -20.96 0.43 -4.51
N HIS A 113 -22.28 0.56 -4.34
CA HIS A 113 -22.96 1.66 -3.66
C HIS A 113 -22.99 1.38 -2.16
#